data_AF-T1AKN3-F1
#
_entry.id   AF-T1AKN3-F1
#
_cell.length_a   1.000
_cell.length_b   1.000
_cell.length_c   1.000
_cell.angle_alpha   90.00
_cell.angle_beta   90.00
_cell.angle_gamma   90.00
#
_symmetry.space_group_name_H-M   'P 1'
#
loop_
_entity.id
_entity.type
_entity.pdbx_description
1 polymer ?
#
loop_
_entity_poly.entity_id
_entity_poly.type
_entity_poly.pdbx_seq_one_letter_code
_entity_poly.pdbx_strand_id
1 'polypeptide(L)'
;MQPLLLLAAAPLLVAWIRRVKARLQNRRGAPLLTPYRELRKLLGKEAVVARTASPLFRIAPYVVFAATLLAAAALPVLSTLLPGARVADAIAMIGLLGLARIMLTLAGLDAGTPFGGMGASREMLVTTFAEPALLLVVFTLAMTTHTTNLASMAASTLAGDSVLRPSYMFALAALLLVGVAECGRIPVDNPGTHLELTMIHEGMLLEYSGRHLALMEWAAQLKLALFAVLTVDLFLPWGLATRLTPLTLLGAFAALA
;
A
#
# COMPACT_ATOMS: atom_id res chain seq x y z
N MET A 1 -11.54 -5.22 -13.08
CA MET A 1 -10.47 -6.19 -13.42
C MET A 1 -9.09 -5.74 -12.96
N GLN A 2 -8.69 -4.48 -13.20
CA GLN A 2 -7.41 -3.92 -12.71
C GLN A 2 -7.14 -4.11 -11.19
N PRO A 3 -8.07 -3.78 -10.25
CA PRO A 3 -7.79 -3.95 -8.83
C PRO A 3 -7.59 -5.41 -8.41
N LEU A 4 -8.26 -6.36 -9.08
CA LEU A 4 -8.07 -7.79 -8.82
C LEU A 4 -6.69 -8.27 -9.27
N LEU A 5 -6.16 -7.72 -10.36
CA LEU A 5 -4.80 -8.01 -10.81
C LEU A 5 -3.77 -7.46 -9.85
N LEU A 6 -3.95 -6.22 -9.37
CA LEU A 6 -3.07 -5.63 -8.36
C LEU A 6 -3.13 -6.41 -7.03
N LEU A 7 -4.34 -6.80 -6.61
CA LEU A 7 -4.56 -7.63 -5.43
C LEU A 7 -3.86 -8.99 -5.56
N ALA A 8 -3.92 -9.59 -6.74
CA ALA A 8 -3.21 -10.84 -7.03
C ALA A 8 -1.70 -10.63 -7.13
N ALA A 9 -1.21 -9.50 -7.65
CA ALA A 9 0.22 -9.23 -7.82
C ALA A 9 0.93 -8.79 -6.53
N ALA A 10 0.20 -8.18 -5.59
CA ALA A 10 0.77 -7.64 -4.35
C ALA A 10 1.62 -8.65 -3.54
N PRO A 11 1.20 -9.92 -3.34
CA PRO A 11 2.04 -10.92 -2.67
C PRO A 11 3.32 -11.26 -3.45
N LEU A 12 3.31 -11.22 -4.78
CA LEU A 12 4.50 -11.45 -5.61
C LEU A 12 5.52 -10.33 -5.43
N LEU A 13 5.08 -9.08 -5.40
CA LEU A 13 5.96 -7.93 -5.16
C LEU A 13 6.70 -8.09 -3.82
N VAL A 14 5.98 -8.48 -2.76
CA VAL A 14 6.61 -8.75 -1.46
C VAL A 14 7.58 -9.93 -1.53
N ALA A 15 7.23 -11.01 -2.24
CA ALA A 15 8.12 -12.14 -2.44
C ALA A 15 9.41 -11.75 -3.18
N TRP A 16 9.28 -10.92 -4.21
CA TRP A 16 10.39 -10.38 -5.00
C TRP A 16 11.32 -9.55 -4.12
N ILE A 17 10.78 -8.58 -3.37
CA ILE A 17 11.56 -7.73 -2.46
C ILE A 17 12.31 -8.59 -1.43
N ARG A 18 11.64 -9.58 -0.83
CA ARG A 18 12.28 -10.51 0.12
C ARG A 18 13.41 -11.30 -0.55
N ARG A 19 13.25 -11.71 -1.80
CA ARG A 19 14.28 -12.44 -2.57
C ARG A 19 15.48 -11.56 -2.91
N VAL A 20 15.25 -10.31 -3.32
CA VAL A 20 16.32 -9.32 -3.57
C VAL A 20 17.08 -9.04 -2.27
N LYS A 21 16.38 -8.77 -1.16
CA LYS A 21 17.00 -8.57 0.15
C LYS A 21 17.87 -9.76 0.57
N ALA A 22 17.39 -10.99 0.41
CA ALA A 22 18.17 -12.18 0.72
C ALA A 22 19.45 -12.29 -0.14
N ARG A 23 19.35 -12.01 -1.44
CA ARG A 23 20.50 -12.02 -2.36
C ARG A 23 21.54 -10.97 -2.00
N LEU A 24 21.11 -9.75 -1.66
CA LEU A 24 22.00 -8.68 -1.20
C LEU A 24 22.70 -9.03 0.12
N GLN A 25 22.11 -9.92 0.93
CA GLN A 25 22.69 -10.46 2.14
C GLN A 25 23.49 -11.77 1.91
N ASN A 26 23.78 -12.13 0.65
CA ASN A 26 24.44 -13.38 0.26
C ASN A 26 23.72 -14.66 0.77
N ARG A 27 22.40 -14.62 0.89
CA ARG A 27 21.54 -15.76 1.26
C ARG A 27 20.63 -16.17 0.11
N ARG A 28 20.20 -17.42 0.11
CA ARG A 28 19.16 -17.91 -0.81
C ARG A 28 17.79 -17.45 -0.29
N GLY A 29 17.10 -16.61 -1.07
CA GLY A 29 15.74 -16.14 -0.74
C GLY A 29 14.68 -17.22 -0.91
N ALA A 30 13.56 -17.06 -0.20
CA ALA A 30 12.41 -17.94 -0.31
C ALA A 30 11.80 -17.95 -1.73
N PRO A 31 11.07 -19.02 -2.11
CA PRO A 31 10.33 -19.08 -3.37
C PRO A 31 9.32 -17.94 -3.52
N LEU A 32 9.06 -17.51 -4.77
CA LEU A 32 8.14 -16.39 -5.05
C LEU A 32 6.68 -16.69 -4.65
N LEU A 33 6.28 -17.96 -4.63
CA LEU A 33 4.93 -18.38 -4.26
C LEU A 33 4.71 -18.50 -2.75
N THR A 34 5.74 -18.25 -1.93
CA THR A 34 5.64 -18.40 -0.47
C THR A 34 4.56 -17.50 0.15
N PRO A 35 4.43 -16.21 -0.18
CA PRO A 35 3.39 -15.36 0.41
C PRO A 35 1.96 -15.87 0.13
N TYR A 36 1.68 -16.41 -1.05
CA TYR A 36 0.37 -17.02 -1.33
C TYR A 36 0.09 -18.26 -0.49
N ARG A 37 1.13 -19.09 -0.25
CA ARG A 37 0.99 -20.28 0.59
C ARG A 37 0.71 -19.90 2.04
N GLU A 38 1.36 -18.85 2.55
CA GLU A 38 1.10 -18.33 3.90
C GLU A 38 -0.30 -17.71 4.01
N LEU A 39 -0.74 -16.91 3.04
CA LEU A 39 -2.11 -16.38 3.01
C LEU A 39 -3.15 -17.52 3.00
N ARG A 40 -2.98 -18.52 2.14
CA ARG A 40 -3.86 -19.70 2.09
C ARG A 40 -3.90 -20.46 3.41
N LYS A 41 -2.74 -20.64 4.04
CA LYS A 41 -2.61 -21.28 5.36
C LYS A 41 -3.33 -20.48 6.45
N LEU A 42 -3.16 -19.16 6.49
CA LEU A 42 -3.81 -18.30 7.48
C LEU A 42 -5.33 -18.26 7.27
N LEU A 43 -5.81 -18.22 6.02
CA LEU A 43 -7.24 -18.28 5.71
C LEU A 43 -7.89 -19.60 6.13
N GLY A 44 -7.13 -20.70 6.12
CA GLY A 44 -7.59 -22.01 6.59
C GLY A 44 -7.52 -22.20 8.11
N LYS A 45 -6.98 -21.25 8.87
CA LYS A 45 -6.87 -21.31 10.33
C LYS A 45 -8.04 -20.61 11.00
N GLU A 46 -8.40 -21.12 12.17
CA GLU A 46 -9.36 -20.46 13.06
C GLU A 46 -8.81 -19.13 13.57
N ALA A 47 -9.68 -18.12 13.62
CA ALA A 47 -9.37 -16.85 14.23
C ALA A 47 -9.69 -16.90 15.72
N VAL A 48 -8.65 -16.86 16.54
CA VAL A 48 -8.74 -16.68 17.99
C VAL A 48 -8.78 -15.19 18.29
N VAL A 49 -9.77 -14.78 19.08
CA VAL A 49 -9.97 -13.39 19.49
C VAL A 49 -9.96 -13.33 21.02
N ALA A 50 -9.25 -12.34 21.57
CA ALA A 50 -9.19 -12.14 23.02
C ALA A 50 -10.59 -11.91 23.60
N ARG A 51 -10.83 -12.39 24.82
CA ARG A 51 -12.13 -12.24 25.51
C ARG A 51 -12.46 -10.77 25.85
N THR A 52 -11.42 -9.95 25.99
CA THR A 52 -11.48 -8.52 26.31
C THR A 52 -11.69 -7.65 25.08
N ALA A 53 -11.46 -8.18 23.87
CA ALA A 53 -11.57 -7.41 22.64
C ALA A 53 -13.04 -7.13 22.31
N SER A 54 -13.31 -5.89 21.90
CA SER A 54 -14.65 -5.47 21.52
C SER A 54 -15.01 -5.98 20.11
N PRO A 55 -16.26 -5.77 19.64
CA PRO A 55 -16.63 -6.08 18.26
C PRO A 55 -15.76 -5.35 17.22
N LEU A 56 -15.12 -4.24 17.60
CA LEU A 56 -14.24 -3.47 16.73
C LEU A 56 -13.07 -4.31 16.21
N PHE A 57 -12.41 -5.09 17.08
CA PHE A 57 -11.33 -6.01 16.69
C PHE A 57 -11.75 -7.01 15.61
N ARG A 58 -13.01 -7.44 15.60
CA ARG A 58 -13.51 -8.39 14.59
C ARG A 58 -13.82 -7.70 13.25
N ILE A 59 -14.25 -6.45 13.29
CA ILE A 59 -14.67 -5.68 12.11
C ILE A 59 -13.46 -5.04 11.41
N ALA A 60 -12.46 -4.58 12.18
CA ALA A 60 -11.32 -3.83 11.68
C ALA A 60 -10.58 -4.52 10.52
N PRO A 61 -10.25 -5.83 10.53
CA PRO A 61 -9.57 -6.48 9.41
C PRO A 61 -10.32 -6.36 8.08
N TYR A 62 -11.65 -6.41 8.13
CA TYR A 62 -12.49 -6.28 6.94
C TYR A 62 -12.51 -4.85 6.42
N VAL A 63 -12.61 -3.87 7.32
CA VAL A 63 -12.60 -2.45 6.94
C VAL A 63 -11.23 -2.04 6.40
N VAL A 64 -10.14 -2.44 7.05
CA VAL A 64 -8.77 -2.19 6.60
C VAL A 64 -8.55 -2.76 5.20
N PHE A 65 -8.93 -4.03 5.00
CA PHE A 65 -8.79 -4.67 3.69
C PHE A 65 -9.66 -4.01 2.62
N ALA A 66 -10.94 -3.75 2.91
CA ALA A 66 -11.87 -3.13 1.97
C ALA A 66 -11.43 -1.70 1.60
N ALA A 67 -11.05 -0.87 2.58
CA ALA A 67 -10.58 0.49 2.34
C ALA A 67 -9.29 0.50 1.49
N THR A 68 -8.34 -0.38 1.80
CA THR A 68 -7.11 -0.51 1.00
C THR A 68 -7.38 -1.01 -0.41
N LEU A 69 -8.32 -1.95 -0.58
CA LEU A 69 -8.74 -2.46 -1.89
C LEU A 69 -9.45 -1.39 -2.73
N LEU A 70 -10.31 -0.58 -2.10
CA LEU A 70 -10.97 0.55 -2.76
C LEU A 70 -9.96 1.63 -3.13
N ALA A 71 -8.98 1.93 -2.28
CA ALA A 71 -7.89 2.84 -2.59
C ALA A 71 -7.07 2.33 -3.79
N ALA A 72 -6.75 1.03 -3.83
CA ALA A 72 -6.07 0.39 -4.94
C ALA A 72 -6.91 0.40 -6.24
N ALA A 73 -8.24 0.39 -6.14
CA ALA A 73 -9.13 0.48 -7.29
C ALA A 73 -9.19 1.88 -7.93
N ALA A 74 -8.73 2.92 -7.22
CA ALA A 74 -8.59 4.27 -7.77
C ALA A 74 -7.35 4.42 -8.67
N LEU A 75 -6.38 3.50 -8.58
CA LEU A 75 -5.14 3.59 -9.37
C LEU A 75 -5.30 3.10 -10.81
N PRO A 76 -4.72 3.81 -11.79
CA PRO A 76 -4.71 3.38 -13.18
C PRO A 76 -3.62 2.34 -13.48
N VAL A 77 -3.80 1.10 -13.03
CA VAL A 77 -2.75 0.04 -13.10
C VAL A 77 -2.37 -0.38 -14.53
N LEU A 78 -3.33 -0.47 -15.45
CA LEU A 78 -3.10 -1.00 -16.82
C LEU A 78 -3.44 0.00 -17.92
N SER A 79 -4.43 0.85 -17.67
CA SER A 79 -4.91 1.83 -18.64
C SER A 79 -5.52 3.01 -17.91
N THR A 80 -5.37 4.20 -18.47
CA THR A 80 -6.00 5.43 -17.98
C THR A 80 -7.52 5.48 -18.22
N LEU A 81 -8.04 4.58 -19.06
CA LEU A 81 -9.46 4.40 -19.33
C LEU A 81 -10.12 3.51 -18.26
N LEU A 82 -10.33 4.05 -17.07
CA LEU A 82 -11.08 3.35 -16.02
C LEU A 82 -12.59 3.59 -16.20
N PRO A 83 -13.44 2.55 -16.11
CA PRO A 83 -14.89 2.73 -16.05
C PRO A 83 -15.36 3.64 -14.90
N GLY A 84 -14.54 3.72 -13.84
CA GLY A 84 -14.72 4.62 -12.70
C GLY A 84 -13.74 5.81 -12.68
N ALA A 85 -13.07 6.13 -13.80
CA ALA A 85 -12.03 7.16 -13.84
C ALA A 85 -12.52 8.47 -13.23
N ARG A 86 -13.77 8.87 -13.50
CA ARG A 86 -14.36 10.11 -12.96
C ARG A 86 -14.46 10.17 -11.43
N VAL A 87 -14.47 9.02 -10.75
CA VAL A 87 -14.61 8.89 -9.28
C VAL A 87 -13.26 8.61 -8.60
N ALA A 88 -12.22 8.28 -9.38
CA ALA A 88 -10.87 8.01 -8.90
C ALA A 88 -10.11 9.30 -8.59
N ASP A 89 -10.40 9.86 -7.42
CA ASP A 89 -9.75 11.06 -6.89
C ASP A 89 -8.61 10.68 -5.92
N ALA A 90 -7.47 11.36 -6.04
CA ALA A 90 -6.31 11.19 -5.16
C ALA A 90 -6.66 11.53 -3.70
N ILE A 91 -7.52 12.51 -3.45
CA ILE A 91 -7.95 12.88 -2.09
C ILE A 91 -8.77 11.76 -1.47
N ALA A 92 -9.72 11.18 -2.22
CA ALA A 92 -10.51 10.05 -1.77
C ALA A 92 -9.64 8.81 -1.47
N MET A 93 -8.64 8.54 -2.32
CA MET A 93 -7.67 7.47 -2.09
C MET A 93 -6.89 7.67 -0.77
N ILE A 94 -6.39 8.88 -0.51
CA ILE A 94 -5.68 9.20 0.74
C ILE A 94 -6.63 9.06 1.94
N GLY A 95 -7.87 9.51 1.83
CA GLY A 95 -8.88 9.35 2.88
C GLY A 95 -9.20 7.89 3.19
N LEU A 96 -9.24 7.00 2.17
CA LEU A 96 -9.42 5.56 2.36
C LEU A 96 -8.21 4.92 3.07
N LEU A 97 -6.99 5.35 2.74
CA LEU A 97 -5.78 4.92 3.46
C LEU A 97 -5.80 5.39 4.91
N GLY A 98 -6.21 6.62 5.16
CA GLY A 98 -6.41 7.16 6.52
C GLY A 98 -7.47 6.38 7.30
N LEU A 99 -8.60 6.02 6.68
CA LEU A 99 -9.62 5.16 7.29
C LEU A 99 -9.06 3.78 7.67
N ALA A 100 -8.30 3.15 6.76
CA ALA A 100 -7.64 1.88 7.05
C ALA A 100 -6.70 2.02 8.25
N ARG A 101 -5.94 3.11 8.34
CA ARG A 101 -5.05 3.34 9.48
C ARG A 101 -5.79 3.56 10.78
N ILE A 102 -6.81 4.40 10.80
CA ILE A 102 -7.63 4.64 12.01
C ILE A 102 -8.17 3.31 12.54
N MET A 103 -8.69 2.46 11.66
CA MET A 103 -9.20 1.14 12.07
C MET A 103 -8.10 0.21 12.59
N LEU A 104 -6.91 0.23 11.98
CA LEU A 104 -5.76 -0.54 12.46
C LEU A 104 -5.30 -0.05 13.84
N THR A 105 -5.21 1.27 14.05
CA THR A 105 -4.82 1.90 15.31
C THR A 105 -5.81 1.60 16.42
N LEU A 106 -7.10 1.75 16.16
CA LEU A 106 -8.12 1.42 17.14
C LEU A 106 -8.12 -0.07 17.47
N ALA A 107 -7.92 -0.95 16.49
CA ALA A 107 -7.78 -2.38 16.75
C ALA A 107 -6.57 -2.73 17.62
N GLY A 108 -5.43 -2.05 17.41
CA GLY A 108 -4.24 -2.22 18.25
C GLY A 108 -4.47 -1.81 19.70
N LEU A 109 -5.32 -0.81 19.94
CA LEU A 109 -5.72 -0.36 21.28
C LEU A 109 -6.77 -1.29 21.92
N ASP A 110 -7.69 -1.82 21.13
CA ASP A 110 -8.85 -2.61 21.59
C ASP A 110 -8.47 -3.93 22.27
N ALA A 111 -7.34 -4.54 21.88
CA ALA A 111 -6.85 -5.75 22.53
C ALA A 111 -6.35 -5.52 23.97
N GLY A 112 -6.07 -4.26 24.34
CA GLY A 112 -5.65 -3.88 25.69
C GLY A 112 -4.25 -4.35 26.07
N THR A 113 -3.39 -4.65 25.09
CA THR A 113 -2.01 -5.10 25.34
C THR A 113 -1.01 -3.94 25.27
N PRO A 114 0.07 -3.97 26.07
CA PRO A 114 1.07 -2.90 26.06
C PRO A 114 1.69 -2.68 24.67
N PHE A 115 1.91 -3.74 23.90
CA PHE A 115 2.50 -3.67 22.56
C PHE A 115 1.58 -3.02 21.54
N GLY A 116 0.29 -3.36 21.55
CA GLY A 116 -0.69 -2.71 20.69
C GLY A 116 -0.78 -1.21 20.95
N GLY A 117 -0.77 -0.81 22.23
CA GLY A 117 -0.76 0.61 22.63
C GLY A 117 0.50 1.37 22.25
N MET A 118 1.69 0.78 22.47
CA MET A 118 2.96 1.39 22.07
C MET A 118 3.09 1.50 20.53
N GLY A 119 2.69 0.46 19.80
CA GLY A 119 2.67 0.46 18.33
C GLY A 119 1.73 1.52 17.79
N ALA A 120 0.49 1.58 18.30
CA ALA A 120 -0.51 2.58 17.93
C ALA A 120 -0.02 4.02 18.16
N SER A 121 0.58 4.31 19.32
CA SER A 121 1.11 5.64 19.63
C SER A 121 2.19 6.07 18.64
N ARG A 122 3.10 5.17 18.27
CA ARG A 122 4.20 5.45 17.33
C ARG A 122 3.70 5.57 15.89
N GLU A 123 2.78 4.71 15.48
CA GLU A 123 2.15 4.77 14.15
C GLU A 123 1.46 6.13 13.96
N MET A 124 0.74 6.62 14.98
CA MET A 124 0.08 7.93 14.93
C MET A 124 1.10 9.09 14.87
N LEU A 125 2.25 8.97 15.54
CA LEU A 125 3.33 9.97 15.44
C LEU A 125 3.88 10.06 14.02
N VAL A 126 4.23 8.93 13.41
CA VAL A 126 4.77 8.89 12.04
C VAL A 126 3.74 9.42 11.04
N THR A 127 2.49 8.96 11.19
CA THR A 127 1.35 9.37 10.38
C THR A 127 1.12 10.88 10.34
N THR A 128 1.26 11.54 11.49
CA THR A 128 1.04 12.98 11.62
C THR A 128 1.90 13.78 10.64
N PHE A 129 3.07 13.26 10.26
CA PHE A 129 3.94 13.84 9.24
C PHE A 129 3.71 13.25 7.85
N ALA A 130 3.48 11.94 7.75
CA ALA A 130 3.38 11.24 6.47
C ALA A 130 2.13 11.63 5.66
N GLU A 131 0.97 11.79 6.30
CA GLU A 131 -0.29 12.11 5.61
C GLU A 131 -0.29 13.50 4.98
N PRO A 132 0.08 14.60 5.69
CA PRO A 132 0.20 15.91 5.06
C PRO A 132 1.22 15.93 3.94
N ALA A 133 2.35 15.22 4.09
CA ALA A 133 3.36 15.12 3.05
C ALA A 133 2.80 14.43 1.78
N LEU A 134 1.99 13.37 1.93
CA LEU A 134 1.33 12.70 0.81
C LEU A 134 0.36 13.63 0.08
N LEU A 135 -0.42 14.44 0.82
CA LEU A 135 -1.31 15.45 0.24
C LEU A 135 -0.53 16.52 -0.54
N LEU A 136 0.61 16.98 0.00
CA LEU A 136 1.47 17.96 -0.69
C LEU A 136 2.05 17.42 -2.00
N VAL A 137 2.43 16.14 -2.04
CA VAL A 137 2.83 15.47 -3.29
C VAL A 137 1.70 15.55 -4.32
N VAL A 138 0.50 15.12 -3.93
CA VAL A 138 -0.67 15.13 -4.82
C VAL A 138 -1.00 16.55 -5.28
N PHE A 139 -1.02 17.54 -4.39
CA PHE A 139 -1.31 18.92 -4.74
C PHE A 139 -0.27 19.54 -5.66
N THR A 140 1.01 19.19 -5.50
CA THR A 140 2.08 19.67 -6.38
C THR A 140 1.82 19.27 -7.83
N LEU A 141 1.37 18.04 -8.06
CA LEU A 141 0.98 17.57 -9.39
C LEU A 141 -0.40 18.09 -9.81
N ALA A 142 -1.35 18.19 -8.90
CA ALA A 142 -2.70 18.66 -9.22
C ALA A 142 -2.71 20.14 -9.67
N MET A 143 -1.77 20.95 -9.18
CA MET A 143 -1.64 22.36 -9.57
C MET A 143 -1.18 22.54 -11.03
N THR A 144 -0.39 21.60 -11.56
CA THR A 144 0.06 21.65 -12.96
C THR A 144 -0.93 20.99 -13.91
N THR A 145 -1.62 19.92 -13.47
CA THR A 145 -2.60 19.19 -14.28
C THR A 145 -4.02 19.74 -14.17
N HIS A 146 -4.26 20.68 -13.23
CA HIS A 146 -5.56 21.25 -12.89
C HIS A 146 -6.64 20.21 -12.54
N THR A 147 -6.23 19.07 -11.97
CA THR A 147 -7.12 17.98 -11.60
C THR A 147 -6.51 17.12 -10.52
N THR A 148 -7.34 16.60 -9.63
CA THR A 148 -6.95 15.64 -8.57
C THR A 148 -7.18 14.19 -9.00
N ASN A 149 -7.64 13.98 -10.23
CA ASN A 149 -7.89 12.67 -10.78
C ASN A 149 -6.58 11.99 -11.21
N LEU A 150 -6.30 10.83 -10.62
CA LEU A 150 -5.04 10.10 -10.78
C LEU A 150 -4.80 9.66 -12.23
N ALA A 151 -5.85 9.26 -12.95
CA ALA A 151 -5.72 8.79 -14.33
C ALA A 151 -5.37 9.94 -15.29
N SER A 152 -5.96 11.13 -15.09
CA SER A 152 -5.60 12.31 -15.89
C SER A 152 -4.25 12.89 -15.50
N MET A 153 -3.85 12.81 -14.23
CA MET A 153 -2.50 13.19 -13.79
C MET A 153 -1.44 12.31 -14.48
N ALA A 154 -1.60 10.99 -14.44
CA ALA A 154 -0.71 10.05 -15.13
C ALA A 154 -0.68 10.28 -16.65
N ALA A 155 -1.84 10.57 -17.27
CA ALA A 155 -1.91 10.89 -18.70
C ALA A 155 -1.17 12.18 -19.07
N SER A 156 -1.24 13.22 -18.23
CA SER A 156 -0.50 14.48 -18.41
C SER A 156 1.01 14.24 -18.30
N THR A 157 1.45 13.42 -17.34
CA THR A 157 2.87 13.07 -17.20
C THR A 157 3.38 12.28 -18.40
N LEU A 158 2.58 11.38 -18.94
CA LEU A 158 2.92 10.64 -20.15
C LEU A 158 3.01 11.53 -21.41
N ALA A 159 2.25 12.62 -21.47
CA ALA A 159 2.30 13.59 -22.56
C ALA A 159 3.58 14.44 -22.59
N GLY A 160 4.49 14.27 -21.62
CA GLY A 160 5.83 14.87 -21.60
C GLY A 160 5.95 16.17 -20.81
N ASP A 161 4.92 16.56 -20.06
CA ASP A 161 4.83 17.90 -19.47
C ASP A 161 5.68 18.09 -18.19
N SER A 162 6.26 17.01 -17.65
CA SER A 162 6.49 16.96 -16.19
C SER A 162 7.80 16.38 -15.65
N VAL A 163 8.66 15.76 -16.47
CA VAL A 163 9.80 15.00 -15.90
C VAL A 163 10.96 15.89 -15.41
N LEU A 164 11.08 17.14 -15.89
CA LEU A 164 12.24 18.01 -15.61
C LEU A 164 11.97 19.21 -14.69
N ARG A 165 10.84 19.24 -13.96
CA ARG A 165 10.52 20.34 -13.02
C ARG A 165 11.09 20.05 -11.62
N PRO A 166 11.83 20.98 -10.97
CA PRO A 166 12.34 20.77 -9.61
C PRO A 166 11.25 20.40 -8.59
N SER A 167 10.06 20.98 -8.72
CA SER A 167 8.91 20.65 -7.86
C SER A 167 8.50 19.18 -7.95
N TYR A 168 8.57 18.58 -9.14
CA TYR A 168 8.27 17.16 -9.34
C TYR A 168 9.36 16.27 -8.74
N MET A 169 10.63 16.69 -8.79
CA MET A 169 11.71 15.96 -8.14
C MET A 169 11.55 15.94 -6.60
N PHE A 170 11.18 17.08 -6.00
CA PHE A 170 10.88 17.15 -4.57
C PHE A 170 9.64 16.33 -4.21
N ALA A 171 8.59 16.37 -5.04
CA ALA A 171 7.40 15.56 -4.84
C ALA A 171 7.69 14.05 -4.94
N LEU A 172 8.54 13.62 -5.89
CA LEU A 172 9.00 12.24 -6.00
C LEU A 172 9.79 11.82 -4.76
N ALA A 173 10.76 12.63 -4.33
CA ALA A 173 11.55 12.35 -3.14
C ALA A 173 10.67 12.25 -1.88
N ALA A 174 9.71 13.17 -1.72
CA ALA A 174 8.73 13.13 -0.64
C ALA A 174 7.86 11.87 -0.72
N LEU A 175 7.36 11.49 -1.90
CA LEU A 175 6.55 10.28 -2.07
C LEU A 175 7.34 9.01 -1.72
N LEU A 176 8.61 8.92 -2.09
CA LEU A 176 9.47 7.78 -1.72
C LEU A 176 9.68 7.69 -0.20
N LEU A 177 9.94 8.81 0.47
CA LEU A 177 10.08 8.86 1.92
C LEU A 177 8.77 8.47 2.63
N VAL A 178 7.65 9.04 2.19
CA VAL A 178 6.32 8.69 2.68
C VAL A 178 6.03 7.22 2.45
N GLY A 179 6.29 6.69 1.25
CA GLY A 179 6.08 5.28 0.93
C GLY A 179 6.87 4.33 1.82
N VAL A 180 8.11 4.70 2.19
CA VAL A 180 8.93 3.93 3.15
C VAL A 180 8.33 3.97 4.56
N ALA A 181 7.91 5.15 5.02
CA ALA A 181 7.29 5.32 6.33
C ALA A 181 5.96 4.55 6.43
N GLU A 182 5.10 4.74 5.43
CA GLU A 182 3.76 4.16 5.36
C GLU A 182 3.75 2.65 5.21
N CYS A 183 4.74 2.09 4.53
CA CYS A 183 4.85 0.65 4.34
C CYS A 183 5.65 -0.06 5.44
N GLY A 184 5.98 0.64 6.54
CA GLY A 184 6.71 0.07 7.67
C GLY A 184 8.06 -0.52 7.24
N ARG A 185 8.85 0.24 6.46
CA ARG A 185 10.14 -0.22 5.92
C ARG A 185 11.32 0.53 6.54
N ILE A 186 12.48 -0.12 6.51
CA ILE A 186 13.76 0.44 6.97
C ILE A 186 14.03 1.69 6.12
N PRO A 187 14.36 2.84 6.73
CA PRO A 187 14.82 3.01 8.11
C PRO A 187 13.75 3.34 9.17
N VAL A 188 12.48 3.49 8.80
CA VAL A 188 11.42 3.96 9.71
C VAL A 188 10.91 2.85 10.63
N ASP A 189 10.61 1.67 10.07
CA ASP A 189 10.24 0.48 10.84
C ASP A 189 10.96 -0.76 10.30
N ASN A 190 11.15 -1.77 11.14
CA ASN A 190 11.74 -3.05 10.74
C ASN A 190 10.85 -4.21 11.20
N PRO A 191 9.92 -4.68 10.35
CA PRO A 191 9.02 -5.80 10.69
C PRO A 191 9.77 -7.14 10.86
N GLY A 192 11.06 -7.18 10.51
CA GLY A 192 11.89 -8.37 10.69
C GLY A 192 12.55 -8.48 12.06
N THR A 193 12.41 -7.48 12.96
CA THR A 193 12.97 -7.59 14.30
C THR A 193 12.03 -8.33 15.24
N HIS A 194 12.58 -9.26 16.02
CA HIS A 194 11.88 -9.88 17.15
C HIS A 194 11.91 -9.01 18.43
N LEU A 195 12.42 -7.78 18.33
CA LEU A 195 12.44 -6.85 19.45
C LEU A 195 11.10 -6.12 19.49
N GLU A 196 10.24 -6.56 20.40
CA GLU A 196 8.87 -6.05 20.54
C GLU A 196 8.81 -4.54 20.78
N LEU A 197 9.87 -3.98 21.36
CA LEU A 197 10.05 -2.55 21.61
C LEU A 197 10.42 -1.71 20.39
N THR A 198 10.82 -2.29 19.25
CA THR A 198 11.12 -1.51 18.02
C THR A 198 10.07 -1.67 16.94
N MET A 199 9.09 -2.55 17.15
CA MET A 199 8.00 -2.78 16.19
C MET A 199 6.99 -1.63 16.24
N ILE A 200 6.60 -1.12 15.06
CA ILE A 200 5.47 -0.19 14.93
C ILE A 200 4.27 -0.96 14.38
N HIS A 201 4.30 -1.37 13.10
CA HIS A 201 3.18 -2.06 12.45
C HIS A 201 2.90 -3.44 13.04
N GLU A 202 3.96 -4.24 13.22
CA GLU A 202 3.82 -5.61 13.72
C GLU A 202 3.26 -5.64 15.15
N GLY A 203 3.62 -4.65 15.99
CA GLY A 203 3.13 -4.54 17.36
C GLY A 203 1.60 -4.41 17.45
N MET A 204 0.97 -3.81 16.44
CA MET A 204 -0.49 -3.65 16.35
C MET A 204 -1.19 -4.92 15.83
N LEU A 205 -0.44 -5.84 15.22
CA LEU A 205 -0.97 -7.05 14.60
C LEU A 205 -0.77 -8.32 15.45
N LEU A 206 0.02 -8.27 16.51
CA LEU A 206 0.40 -9.43 17.33
C LEU A 206 -0.77 -10.27 17.84
N GLU A 207 -1.88 -9.62 18.18
CA GLU A 207 -3.07 -10.29 18.75
C GLU A 207 -3.97 -10.92 17.66
N TYR A 208 -3.71 -10.63 16.39
CA TYR A 208 -4.48 -11.19 15.28
C TYR A 208 -4.01 -12.59 14.91
N SER A 209 -4.99 -13.45 14.59
CA SER A 209 -4.72 -14.82 14.16
C SER A 209 -5.65 -15.27 13.03
N GLY A 210 -5.24 -16.35 12.35
CA GLY A 210 -6.01 -16.99 11.29
C GLY A 210 -6.44 -16.02 10.17
N ARG A 211 -7.72 -16.08 9.81
CA ARG A 211 -8.30 -15.26 8.74
C ARG A 211 -8.15 -13.74 8.96
N HIS A 212 -8.17 -13.26 10.20
CA HIS A 212 -8.04 -11.82 10.46
C HIS A 212 -6.63 -11.33 10.16
N LEU A 213 -5.62 -12.09 10.59
CA LEU A 213 -4.23 -11.82 10.24
C LEU A 213 -4.00 -11.91 8.73
N ALA A 214 -4.63 -12.89 8.05
CA ALA A 214 -4.52 -13.01 6.59
C ALA A 214 -4.98 -11.74 5.87
N LEU A 215 -6.11 -11.15 6.29
CA LEU A 215 -6.65 -9.92 5.69
C LEU A 215 -5.74 -8.72 5.96
N MET A 216 -5.23 -8.58 7.18
CA MET A 216 -4.32 -7.49 7.53
C MET A 216 -2.99 -7.58 6.75
N GLU A 217 -2.40 -8.76 6.67
CA GLU A 217 -1.20 -9.03 5.88
C GLU A 217 -1.40 -8.76 4.39
N TRP A 218 -2.56 -9.18 3.86
CA TRP A 218 -2.87 -8.93 2.45
C TRP A 218 -3.10 -7.45 2.18
N ALA A 219 -3.75 -6.72 3.10
CA ALA A 219 -3.90 -5.27 3.02
C ALA A 219 -2.54 -4.56 3.05
N ALA A 220 -1.61 -4.99 3.92
CA ALA A 220 -0.26 -4.43 3.97
C ALA A 220 0.53 -4.68 2.68
N GLN A 221 0.42 -5.89 2.11
CA GLN A 221 1.01 -6.23 0.81
C GLN A 221 0.41 -5.36 -0.31
N LEU A 222 -0.90 -5.16 -0.29
CA LEU A 222 -1.61 -4.32 -1.26
C LEU A 222 -1.23 -2.84 -1.12
N LYS A 223 -1.10 -2.32 0.10
CA LYS A 223 -0.63 -0.95 0.37
C LYS A 223 0.76 -0.72 -0.22
N LEU A 224 1.68 -1.67 -0.07
CA LEU A 224 3.00 -1.59 -0.70
C LEU A 224 2.93 -1.52 -2.22
N ALA A 225 2.10 -2.38 -2.84
CA ALA A 225 1.91 -2.38 -4.28
C ALA A 225 1.26 -1.07 -4.76
N LEU A 226 0.31 -0.53 -3.99
CA LEU A 226 -0.35 0.75 -4.23
C LEU A 226 0.67 1.89 -4.27
N PHE A 227 1.53 2.03 -3.26
CA PHE A 227 2.57 3.08 -3.26
C PHE A 227 3.59 2.92 -4.40
N ALA A 228 3.95 1.68 -4.75
CA ALA A 228 4.83 1.42 -5.88
C ALA A 228 4.19 1.86 -7.21
N VAL A 229 2.96 1.44 -7.47
CA VAL A 229 2.21 1.81 -8.69
C VAL A 229 1.94 3.32 -8.72
N LEU A 230 1.52 3.93 -7.61
CA LEU A 230 1.32 5.38 -7.51
C LEU A 230 2.59 6.16 -7.88
N THR A 231 3.76 5.69 -7.44
CA THR A 231 5.04 6.33 -7.75
C THR A 231 5.37 6.24 -9.24
N VAL A 232 5.15 5.07 -9.84
CA VAL A 232 5.34 4.85 -11.27
C VAL A 232 4.35 5.70 -12.06
N ASP A 233 3.05 5.62 -11.79
CA ASP A 233 2.01 6.32 -12.54
C ASP A 233 2.16 7.85 -12.54
N LEU A 234 2.57 8.43 -11.42
CA LEU A 234 2.66 9.90 -11.27
C LEU A 234 3.97 10.50 -11.80
N PHE A 235 5.07 9.74 -11.84
CA PHE A 235 6.39 10.30 -12.13
C PHE A 235 7.11 9.63 -13.30
N LEU A 236 6.91 8.33 -13.48
CA LEU A 236 7.49 7.54 -14.56
C LEU A 236 6.42 6.60 -15.15
N PRO A 237 5.37 7.11 -15.83
CA PRO A 237 4.25 6.32 -16.35
C PRO A 237 4.65 5.43 -17.56
N TRP A 238 5.81 4.79 -17.49
CA TRP A 238 6.31 3.84 -18.46
C TRP A 238 5.43 2.60 -18.45
N GLY A 239 4.82 2.30 -19.59
CA GLY A 239 4.00 1.10 -19.77
C GLY A 239 2.50 1.29 -19.60
N LEU A 240 1.98 2.47 -19.25
CA LEU A 240 0.53 2.68 -19.23
C LEU A 240 -0.07 2.58 -20.64
N ALA A 241 -1.05 1.69 -20.82
CA ALA A 241 -1.75 1.58 -22.09
C ALA A 241 -2.69 2.78 -22.26
N THR A 242 -2.34 3.70 -23.18
CA THR A 242 -3.17 4.84 -23.58
C THR A 242 -4.31 4.47 -24.52
N ARG A 243 -4.23 3.28 -25.12
CA ARG A 243 -5.26 2.69 -25.99
C ARG A 243 -5.53 1.26 -25.53
N LEU A 244 -6.78 0.83 -25.57
CA LEU A 244 -7.19 -0.55 -25.27
C LEU A 244 -6.93 -1.47 -26.48
N THR A 245 -5.69 -1.51 -26.95
CA THR A 245 -5.27 -2.50 -27.94
C THR A 245 -4.60 -3.70 -27.25
N PRO A 246 -4.77 -4.94 -27.74
CA PRO A 246 -4.16 -6.11 -27.12
C PRO A 246 -2.64 -5.99 -26.94
N LEU A 247 -1.96 -5.33 -27.87
CA LEU A 247 -0.51 -5.13 -27.87
C LEU A 247 -0.03 -4.16 -26.77
N THR A 248 -0.79 -3.10 -26.51
CA THR A 248 -0.47 -2.11 -25.46
C THR A 248 -0.81 -2.64 -24.07
N LEU A 249 -1.83 -3.48 -23.95
CA LEU A 249 -2.14 -4.19 -22.70
C LEU A 249 -1.09 -5.25 -22.35
N LEU A 250 -0.52 -5.94 -23.35
CA LEU A 250 0.63 -6.84 -23.15
C LEU A 250 1.89 -6.06 -22.75
N GLY A 251 2.13 -4.88 -23.35
CA GLY A 251 3.21 -3.98 -22.95
C GLY A 251 3.06 -3.48 -21.50
N ALA A 252 1.85 -3.12 -21.10
CA ALA A 252 1.53 -2.72 -19.72
C ALA A 252 1.73 -3.88 -18.73
N PHE A 253 1.31 -5.09 -19.10
CA PHE A 253 1.50 -6.28 -18.28
C PHE A 253 2.99 -6.67 -18.16
N ALA A 254 3.77 -6.51 -19.22
CA ALA A 254 5.21 -6.77 -19.22
C ALA A 254 6.00 -5.70 -18.43
N ALA A 255 5.54 -4.44 -18.42
CA ALA A 255 6.14 -3.40 -17.58
C ALA A 255 5.85 -3.60 -16.08
N LEU A 256 4.79 -4.35 -15.76
CA LEU A 256 4.40 -4.72 -14.39
C LEU A 256 5.09 -5.99 -13.88
N ALA A 257 5.73 -6.78 -14.75
CA ALA A 257 6.35 -8.08 -14.46
C ALA A 257 7.87 -7.98 -14.24
#